data_AF-A0A349DPD2-F1
#
_entry.id   AF-A0A349DPD2-F1
#
_cell.length_a   1.000
_cell.length_b   1.000
_cell.length_c   1.000
_cell.angle_alpha   90.00
_cell.angle_beta   90.00
_cell.angle_gamma   90.00
#
_symmetry.space_group_name_H-M   'P 1'
#
loop_
_entity.id
_entity.type
_entity.pdbx_description
1 polymer ?
#
loop_
_entity_poly.entity_id
_entity_poly.type
_entity_poly.pdbx_seq_one_letter_code
_entity_poly.pdbx_strand_id
1 'polypeptide(L)' 'MSGMFTNAVLFNQNIEKWNTSRVTNMREMFQRAVSFNQPVGNWNVNEVVNMSWIFDKAIRFKQNLSHWRKLQK' A
#
# COMPACT_ATOMS: atom_id res chain seq x y z
N MET A 1 -7.07 -1.03 -7.51
CA MET A 1 -7.06 -1.66 -6.18
C MET A 1 -7.32 -0.60 -5.10
N SER A 2 -8.40 0.18 -5.20
CA SER A 2 -8.70 1.20 -4.20
C SER A 2 -9.42 0.57 -3.00
N GLY A 3 -9.03 0.96 -1.80
CA GLY A 3 -9.74 0.66 -0.54
C GLY A 3 -9.88 -0.81 -0.15
N MET A 4 -9.12 -1.73 -0.76
CA MET A 4 -9.35 -3.18 -0.59
C MET A 4 -9.24 -3.67 0.87
N PHE A 5 -8.33 -3.08 1.66
CA PHE A 5 -8.14 -3.40 3.08
C PHE A 5 -8.34 -2.20 3.99
N THR A 6 -9.15 -1.23 3.56
CA THR A 6 -9.54 -0.11 4.42
C THR A 6 -10.25 -0.64 5.66
N ASN A 7 -9.84 -0.18 6.85
CA ASN A 7 -10.34 -0.64 8.15
C ASN A 7 -10.13 -2.13 8.45
N ALA A 8 -9.33 -2.87 7.67
CA ALA A 8 -8.98 -4.24 7.97
C ALA A 8 -7.90 -4.28 9.07
N VAL A 9 -8.27 -3.91 10.30
CA VAL A 9 -7.38 -3.66 11.45
C VAL A 9 -6.40 -4.80 11.72
N LEU A 10 -6.83 -6.06 11.49
CA LEU A 10 -6.06 -7.27 11.73
C LEU A 10 -5.36 -7.83 10.48
N PHE A 11 -5.53 -7.21 9.30
CA PHE A 11 -4.93 -7.71 8.07
C PHE A 11 -3.41 -7.59 8.09
N ASN A 12 -2.72 -8.71 7.92
CA ASN A 12 -1.26 -8.80 7.83
C ASN A 12 -0.81 -10.04 7.04
N GLN A 13 -1.61 -10.46 6.06
CA GLN A 13 -1.34 -11.67 5.28
C GLN A 13 -0.32 -11.38 4.17
N ASN A 14 0.49 -12.38 3.81
CA ASN A 14 1.51 -12.23 2.77
C ASN A 14 0.89 -11.84 1.42
N ILE A 15 1.35 -10.72 0.87
CA ILE A 15 0.93 -10.16 -0.43
C ILE A 15 2.13 -9.79 -1.32
N GLU A 16 3.32 -10.29 -0.99
CA GLU A 16 4.55 -9.95 -1.72
C GLU A 16 4.47 -10.34 -3.20
N LYS A 17 3.73 -11.42 -3.51
CA LYS A 17 3.57 -11.97 -4.87
C LYS A 17 2.54 -11.23 -5.74
N TRP A 18 1.93 -10.14 -5.27
CA TRP A 18 0.92 -9.43 -6.03
C TRP A 18 1.53 -8.70 -7.22
N ASN A 19 0.95 -8.91 -8.40
CA ASN A 19 1.32 -8.17 -9.60
C ASN A 19 0.56 -6.85 -9.67
N THR A 20 1.26 -5.73 -9.45
CA THR A 20 0.68 -4.37 -9.46
C THR A 20 1.00 -3.58 -10.74
N SER A 21 1.67 -4.19 -11.73
CA SER A 21 2.20 -3.51 -12.92
C SER A 21 1.18 -2.75 -13.78
N ARG A 22 -0.11 -3.11 -13.69
CA ARG A 22 -1.21 -2.47 -14.43
C ARG A 22 -2.18 -1.69 -13.52
N VAL A 23 -1.86 -1.56 -12.24
CA VAL A 23 -2.73 -0.88 -11.29
C VAL A 23 -2.59 0.63 -11.48
N THR A 24 -3.70 1.31 -11.72
CA THR A 24 -3.74 2.76 -11.89
C THR A 24 -4.22 3.50 -10.64
N ASN A 25 -4.86 2.81 -9.69
CA ASN A 25 -5.38 3.41 -8.46
C ASN A 25 -5.17 2.48 -7.26
N MET A 26 -4.48 3.00 -6.24
CA MET A 26 -4.21 2.35 -4.95
C MET A 26 -4.74 3.16 -3.76
N ARG A 27 -5.57 4.18 -3.98
CA ARG A 27 -6.11 5.05 -2.92
C ARG A 27 -6.66 4.24 -1.75
N GLU A 28 -6.26 4.61 -0.53
CA GLU A 28 -6.76 4.07 0.75
C GLU A 28 -6.58 2.55 0.94
N MET A 29 -5.75 1.89 0.13
CA MET A 29 -5.66 0.43 0.06
C MET A 29 -5.41 -0.26 1.42
N PHE A 30 -4.61 0.34 2.31
CA PHE A 30 -4.35 -0.14 3.67
C PHE A 30 -4.68 0.92 4.74
N GLN A 31 -5.57 1.88 4.42
CA GLN A 31 -5.95 2.90 5.38
C GLN A 31 -6.54 2.24 6.64
N ARG A 32 -6.01 2.58 7.81
CA ARG A 32 -6.40 2.02 9.12
C ARG A 32 -6.20 0.50 9.25
N ALA A 33 -5.39 -0.12 8.39
CA ALA A 33 -4.92 -1.50 8.59
C ALA A 33 -3.79 -1.53 9.64
N VAL A 34 -4.18 -1.33 10.90
CA VAL A 34 -3.27 -1.13 12.05
C VAL A 34 -2.19 -2.21 12.15
N SER A 35 -2.56 -3.47 11.88
CA SER A 35 -1.65 -4.62 12.00
C SER A 35 -0.72 -4.85 10.80
N PHE A 36 -0.95 -4.15 9.69
CA PHE A 36 -0.26 -4.43 8.42
C PHE A 36 1.23 -4.04 8.47
N ASN A 37 2.11 -4.98 8.14
CA ASN A 37 3.55 -4.75 8.04
C ASN A 37 4.25 -5.73 7.05
N GLN A 38 3.56 -6.14 5.98
CA GLN A 38 4.13 -7.05 4.98
C GLN A 38 4.97 -6.29 3.94
N PRO A 39 6.04 -6.89 3.39
CA PRO A 39 6.88 -6.25 2.39
C PRO A 39 6.06 -5.87 1.15
N VAL A 40 6.12 -4.59 0.78
CA VAL A 40 5.48 -4.07 -0.45
C VAL A 40 6.48 -3.45 -1.42
N GLY A 41 7.76 -3.30 -1.02
CA GLY A 41 8.78 -2.61 -1.82
C GLY A 41 8.96 -3.15 -3.24
N ASN A 42 8.63 -4.42 -3.48
CA ASN A 42 8.72 -5.10 -4.78
C ASN A 42 7.57 -4.75 -5.75
N TRP A 43 6.52 -4.05 -5.30
CA TRP A 43 5.41 -3.68 -6.17
C TRP A 43 5.82 -2.63 -7.21
N ASN A 44 5.42 -2.86 -8.46
CA ASN A 44 5.54 -1.88 -9.53
C ASN A 44 4.40 -0.86 -9.42
N VAL A 45 4.73 0.40 -9.16
CA VAL A 45 3.77 1.52 -9.00
C VAL A 45 3.87 2.56 -10.12
N ASN A 46 4.53 2.23 -11.24
CA ASN A 46 4.78 3.16 -12.35
C ASN A 46 3.50 3.61 -13.05
N GLU A 47 2.48 2.77 -13.11
CA GLU A 47 1.18 3.11 -13.72
C GLU A 47 0.19 3.73 -12.71
N VAL A 48 0.52 3.74 -11.42
CA VAL A 48 -0.40 4.23 -10.38
C VAL A 48 -0.50 5.75 -10.46
N VAL A 49 -1.71 6.25 -10.65
CA VAL A 49 -2.04 7.68 -10.72
C VAL A 49 -2.45 8.21 -9.34
N ASN A 50 -3.14 7.40 -8.54
CA ASN A 50 -3.59 7.79 -7.20
C ASN A 50 -3.03 6.87 -6.12
N MET A 51 -2.18 7.44 -5.26
CA MET A 51 -1.55 6.79 -4.10
C MET A 51 -1.94 7.45 -2.77
N SER A 52 -2.99 8.28 -2.77
CA SER A 52 -3.40 9.01 -1.57
C SER A 52 -3.81 8.04 -0.45
N TRP A 53 -3.32 8.30 0.76
CA TRP A 53 -3.72 7.62 2.00
C TRP A 53 -3.52 6.10 2.03
N ILE A 54 -2.63 5.52 1.19
CA ILE A 54 -2.42 4.06 1.14
C ILE A 54 -2.17 3.49 2.54
N PHE A 55 -1.25 4.08 3.30
CA PHE A 55 -0.84 3.63 4.63
C PHE A 55 -1.30 4.58 5.75
N ASP A 56 -2.28 5.45 5.47
CA ASP A 56 -2.80 6.35 6.51
C ASP A 56 -3.31 5.54 7.71
N LYS A 57 -2.82 5.85 8.91
CA LYS A 57 -3.13 5.12 10.16
C LYS A 57 -2.77 3.62 10.15
N ALA A 58 -1.94 3.14 9.21
CA ALA A 58 -1.32 1.81 9.27
C ALA A 58 -0.09 1.85 10.19
N ILE A 59 -0.31 1.97 11.51
CA ILE A 59 0.73 2.35 12.48
C ILE A 59 1.91 1.37 12.59
N ARG A 60 1.73 0.10 12.21
CA ARG A 60 2.80 -0.91 12.22
C ARG A 60 3.64 -0.90 10.95
N PHE A 61 3.19 -0.21 9.89
CA PHE A 61 3.92 -0.11 8.65
C PHE A 61 5.08 0.89 8.78
N LYS A 62 6.31 0.37 8.77
CA LYS A 62 7.55 1.16 9.00
C LYS A 62 8.60 1.00 7.89
N GLN A 63 8.21 0.46 6.75
CA GLN A 63 9.15 0.15 5.67
C GLN A 63 9.61 1.42 4.95
N ASN A 64 10.87 1.42 4.51
CA ASN A 64 11.41 2.46 3.66
C ASN A 64 10.92 2.30 2.22
N LEU A 65 10.19 3.31 1.72
CA LEU A 65 9.66 3.38 0.35
C LEU A 65 10.23 4.59 -0.42
N SER A 66 11.48 4.97 -0.15
CA SER A 66 12.12 6.12 -0.81
C SER A 66 12.20 5.98 -2.34
N HIS A 67 12.20 4.75 -2.86
CA HIS A 67 12.16 4.49 -4.30
C HIS A 67 10.77 4.74 -4.91
N TRP A 68 9.70 4.78 -4.11
CA TRP A 68 8.35 5.12 -4.58
C TRP A 68 8.20 6.64 -4.71
N ARG A 69 8.77 7.19 -5.79
CA ARG A 69 8.81 8.64 -6.05
C ARG A 69 7.43 9.33 -6.01
N LYS A 70 6.36 8.61 -6.35
CA LYS A 70 4.98 9.14 -6.37
C LYS A 70 4.32 9.21 -4.99
N LEU A 71 4.81 8.45 -4.01
CA LEU A 71 4.28 8.47 -2.64
C LEU A 71 4.79 9.69 -1.83
N GLN A 72 5.87 10.31 -2.28
CA GLN A 72 6.54 11.43 -1.61
C GLN A 72 6.00 12.80 -2.04
N LYS A 73 4.94 12.85 -2.85
CA LYS A 73 4.27 14.06 -3.32
C LYS A 73 2.89 14.16 -2.71
#